data_AF-A0A953MGV3-F1
#
_entry.id   AF-A0A953MGV3-F1
#
_cell.length_a   1.000
_cell.length_b   1.000
_cell.length_c   1.000
_cell.angle_alpha   90.00
_cell.angle_beta   90.00
_cell.angle_gamma   90.00
#
_symmetry.space_group_name_H-M   'P 1'
#
loop_
_entity.id
_entity.type
_entity.pdbx_description
1 polymer ?
#
loop_
_entity_poly.entity_id
_entity_poly.type
_entity_poly.pdbx_seq_one_letter_code
_entity_poly.pdbx_strand_id
1 'polypeptide(L)'
;MKNIILILLALILFGCSEKKNSENNLVTNPSEEFAPGEVAFGIKDSVSLERFAAYIYSLNDITINSVVFFEYSLNLPQDSIQILKSLLESKQYIDSGSVSVSYIEEAQKTILKFSIGKFNSEDQSDWQSLVKQFNLSHYPNYFQLGILKVRVGKEKEWINYLSDKELFRFVELNYVTYAH
;
A
#
# COMPACT_ATOMS: atom_id res chain seq x y z
N MET A 1 58.67 47.22 33.96
CA MET A 1 58.67 46.56 32.63
C MET A 1 57.82 45.31 32.71
N LYS A 2 56.53 45.47 32.46
CA LYS A 2 55.48 44.46 32.36
C LYS A 2 54.33 45.21 31.69
N ASN A 3 53.67 44.61 30.69
CA ASN A 3 52.58 45.18 29.87
C ASN A 3 52.98 45.67 28.46
N ILE A 4 53.77 44.87 27.74
CA ILE A 4 53.80 44.90 26.26
C ILE A 4 53.25 43.55 25.76
N ILE A 5 52.02 43.21 26.14
CA ILE A 5 51.22 42.11 25.55
C ILE A 5 49.75 42.52 25.66
N LEU A 6 49.36 43.57 24.93
CA LEU A 6 47.96 43.97 24.81
C LEU A 6 47.65 44.59 23.44
N ILE A 7 48.57 44.44 22.48
CA ILE A 7 48.45 44.92 21.10
C ILE A 7 48.83 43.76 20.18
N LEU A 8 48.09 42.65 20.25
CA LEU A 8 48.08 41.65 19.17
C LEU A 8 46.79 40.81 19.12
N LEU A 9 45.74 41.23 19.84
CA LEU A 9 44.41 40.62 19.77
C LEU A 9 43.32 41.64 19.38
N ALA A 10 43.71 42.68 18.64
CA ALA A 10 42.83 43.75 18.14
C ALA A 10 42.64 43.71 16.61
N LEU A 11 42.99 42.59 15.95
CA LEU A 11 42.98 42.48 14.47
C LEU A 11 42.11 41.35 13.90
N ILE A 12 41.16 40.78 14.68
CA ILE A 12 40.17 39.83 14.14
C ILE A 12 38.80 40.52 13.89
N LEU A 13 38.76 41.86 13.86
CA LEU A 13 37.61 42.65 13.40
C LEU A 13 37.64 42.91 11.88
N PHE A 14 37.71 41.85 11.07
CA PHE A 14 37.33 41.88 9.65
C PHE A 14 36.53 40.61 9.30
N GLY A 15 35.36 40.46 9.93
CA GLY A 15 34.27 39.67 9.37
C GLY A 15 33.33 40.62 8.64
N CYS A 16 33.42 40.65 7.31
CA CYS A 16 32.58 41.47 6.44
C CYS A 16 31.08 41.32 6.74
N SER A 17 30.40 42.46 6.74
CA SER A 17 28.95 42.55 6.70
C SER A 17 28.40 42.09 5.35
N GLU A 18 27.42 41.20 5.36
CA GLU A 18 26.31 41.28 4.41
C GLU A 18 25.01 41.38 5.21
N LYS A 19 24.44 42.58 5.28
CA LYS A 19 23.01 42.75 5.54
C LYS A 19 22.27 42.17 4.35
N LYS A 20 21.83 40.91 4.43
CA LYS A 20 20.72 40.42 3.62
C LYS A 20 19.45 40.56 4.43
N ASN A 21 18.74 41.67 4.17
CA ASN A 21 17.29 41.67 4.24
C ASN A 21 16.82 40.58 3.26
N SER A 22 16.56 39.39 3.76
CA SER A 22 15.75 38.40 3.08
C SER A 22 14.63 38.10 4.04
N GLU A 23 13.45 38.56 3.65
CA GLU A 23 12.18 38.07 4.15
C GLU A 23 12.30 36.56 4.36
N ASN A 24 11.90 36.10 5.55
CA ASN A 24 11.70 34.70 5.84
C ASN A 24 10.66 34.14 4.86
N ASN A 25 11.08 33.79 3.65
CA ASN A 25 10.47 32.70 2.92
C ASN A 25 10.82 31.46 3.73
N LEU A 26 9.95 31.18 4.71
CA LEU A 26 9.66 29.82 5.13
C LEU A 26 9.59 29.02 3.84
N VAL A 27 10.63 28.21 3.59
CA VAL A 27 10.48 27.03 2.75
C VAL A 27 9.51 26.16 3.55
N THR A 28 8.22 26.45 3.42
CA THR A 28 7.18 25.50 3.70
C THR A 28 7.54 24.31 2.83
N ASN A 29 8.00 23.23 3.47
CA ASN A 29 7.92 21.90 2.87
C ASN A 29 6.59 21.86 2.11
N PRO A 30 6.57 21.46 0.82
CA PRO A 30 5.31 21.30 0.11
C PRO A 30 4.41 20.49 1.06
N SER A 31 3.28 21.08 1.48
CA SER A 31 2.38 20.39 2.38
C SER A 31 2.05 19.09 1.70
N GLU A 32 2.52 17.96 2.23
CA GLU A 32 2.31 16.66 1.58
C GLU A 32 0.80 16.45 1.47
N GLU A 33 0.28 16.65 0.26
CA GLU A 33 -1.13 16.47 -0.03
C GLU A 33 -1.40 14.97 -0.03
N PHE A 34 -2.47 14.54 0.64
CA PHE A 34 -2.95 13.17 0.57
C PHE A 34 -4.24 13.12 -0.24
N ALA A 35 -4.50 11.99 -0.89
CA ALA A 35 -5.70 11.77 -1.67
C ALA A 35 -6.94 11.74 -0.75
N PRO A 36 -7.89 12.70 -0.88
CA PRO A 36 -9.06 12.74 -0.01
C PRO A 36 -9.93 11.49 -0.16
N GLY A 37 -10.41 10.97 0.96
CA GLY A 37 -11.22 9.75 1.04
C GLY A 37 -10.45 8.46 0.82
N GLU A 38 -9.11 8.48 0.81
CA GLU A 38 -8.28 7.29 0.61
C GLU A 38 -7.42 6.98 1.83
N VAL A 39 -7.36 5.70 2.17
CA VAL A 39 -6.49 5.15 3.21
C VAL A 39 -5.64 4.06 2.58
N ALA A 40 -4.32 4.22 2.63
CA ALA A 40 -3.38 3.22 2.17
C ALA A 40 -3.16 2.18 3.25
N PHE A 41 -2.92 0.94 2.85
CA PHE A 41 -2.66 -0.15 3.80
C PHE A 41 -1.73 -1.21 3.24
N GLY A 42 -1.11 -1.95 4.14
CA GLY A 42 -0.53 -3.26 3.89
C GLY A 42 -1.20 -4.29 4.79
N ILE A 43 -1.62 -5.43 4.23
CA ILE A 43 -2.17 -6.56 5.01
C ILE A 43 -1.06 -7.56 5.31
N LYS A 44 -1.12 -8.24 6.47
CA LYS A 44 -0.15 -9.28 6.84
C LYS A 44 -0.19 -10.43 5.84
N ASP A 45 0.96 -11.06 5.65
CA ASP A 45 1.20 -12.10 4.63
C ASP A 45 0.24 -13.28 4.78
N SER A 46 -0.15 -13.61 6.02
CA SER A 46 -1.08 -14.71 6.31
C SER A 46 -2.56 -14.37 6.07
N VAL A 47 -2.89 -13.14 5.67
CA VAL A 47 -4.26 -12.68 5.46
C VAL A 47 -4.66 -12.90 4.01
N SER A 48 -5.67 -13.76 3.82
CA SER A 48 -6.27 -14.04 2.52
C SER A 48 -7.29 -12.98 2.10
N LEU A 49 -7.66 -12.96 0.82
CA LEU A 49 -8.66 -12.03 0.30
C LEU A 49 -10.02 -12.23 0.98
N GLU A 50 -10.42 -13.47 1.23
CA GLU A 50 -11.69 -13.80 1.89
C GLU A 50 -11.74 -13.21 3.30
N ARG A 51 -10.67 -13.40 4.09
CA ARG A 51 -10.61 -12.89 5.46
C ARG A 51 -10.60 -11.36 5.47
N PHE A 52 -9.83 -10.75 4.57
CA PHE A 52 -9.75 -9.30 4.45
C PHE A 52 -11.08 -8.68 4.02
N ALA A 53 -11.68 -9.19 2.94
CA ALA A 53 -12.94 -8.70 2.42
C ALA A 53 -14.09 -8.86 3.44
N ALA A 54 -14.21 -10.04 4.07
CA ALA A 54 -15.22 -10.27 5.08
C ALA A 54 -15.10 -9.29 6.25
N TYR A 55 -13.88 -8.96 6.68
CA TYR A 55 -13.66 -7.95 7.71
C TYR A 55 -14.06 -6.55 7.23
N ILE A 56 -13.57 -6.09 6.08
CA ILE A 56 -13.88 -4.75 5.58
C ILE A 56 -15.39 -4.55 5.37
N TYR A 57 -16.08 -5.50 4.74
CA TYR A 57 -17.52 -5.38 4.51
C TYR A 57 -18.39 -5.70 5.74
N SER A 58 -17.79 -6.09 6.88
CA SER A 58 -18.49 -6.09 8.17
C SER A 58 -18.60 -4.69 8.78
N LEU A 59 -17.85 -3.72 8.25
CA LEU A 59 -17.81 -2.34 8.69
C LEU A 59 -18.68 -1.47 7.77
N ASN A 60 -19.20 -0.37 8.30
CA ASN A 60 -19.97 0.61 7.53
C ASN A 60 -19.05 1.69 6.95
N ASP A 61 -19.44 2.32 5.84
CA ASP A 61 -18.77 3.50 5.25
C ASP A 61 -17.28 3.33 4.88
N ILE A 62 -16.90 2.10 4.54
CA ILE A 62 -15.57 1.75 4.02
C ILE A 62 -15.68 0.68 2.93
N THR A 63 -14.84 0.79 1.90
CA THR A 63 -14.84 -0.15 0.76
C THR A 63 -13.43 -0.43 0.28
N ILE A 64 -13.22 -1.60 -0.34
CA ILE A 64 -11.96 -1.95 -0.98
C ILE A 64 -11.92 -1.29 -2.36
N ASN A 65 -10.96 -0.40 -2.58
CA ASN A 65 -10.75 0.22 -3.89
C ASN A 65 -9.78 -0.58 -4.74
N SER A 66 -8.66 -0.98 -4.15
CA SER A 66 -7.69 -1.85 -4.82
C SER A 66 -6.86 -2.63 -3.81
N VAL A 67 -6.42 -3.81 -4.20
CA VAL A 67 -5.35 -4.57 -3.53
C VAL A 67 -4.44 -5.14 -4.59
N VAL A 68 -3.15 -4.96 -4.40
CA VAL A 68 -2.12 -5.45 -5.28
C VAL A 68 -1.60 -6.78 -4.76
N PHE A 69 -1.49 -7.76 -5.66
CA PHE A 69 -0.76 -9.02 -5.45
C PHE A 69 -1.28 -9.95 -4.36
N PHE A 70 -2.54 -10.41 -4.44
CA PHE A 70 -2.88 -11.66 -3.76
C PHE A 70 -2.18 -12.84 -4.43
N GLU A 71 -1.73 -13.80 -3.62
CA GLU A 71 -1.13 -15.03 -4.09
C GLU A 71 -1.88 -16.23 -3.54
N TYR A 72 -2.19 -17.17 -4.43
CA TYR A 72 -2.84 -18.42 -4.11
C TYR A 72 -2.05 -19.54 -4.75
N SER A 73 -2.15 -20.70 -4.12
CA SER A 73 -1.51 -21.90 -4.60
C SER A 73 -2.54 -22.99 -4.86
N LEU A 74 -2.27 -23.78 -5.88
CA LEU A 74 -3.20 -24.76 -6.39
C LEU A 74 -2.44 -25.90 -7.06
N ASN A 75 -3.10 -27.05 -7.10
CA ASN A 75 -2.58 -28.27 -7.72
C ASN A 75 -3.37 -28.52 -9.00
N LEU A 76 -3.03 -27.78 -10.06
CA LEU A 76 -3.60 -27.99 -11.38
C LEU A 76 -2.53 -28.51 -12.35
N PRO A 77 -2.92 -29.38 -13.31
CA PRO A 77 -2.05 -29.71 -14.43
C PRO A 77 -1.66 -28.44 -15.19
N GLN A 78 -0.45 -28.40 -15.74
CA GLN A 78 0.07 -27.26 -16.50
C GLN A 78 -0.88 -26.82 -17.63
N ASP A 79 -1.57 -27.77 -18.27
CA ASP A 79 -2.51 -27.50 -19.37
C ASP A 79 -3.75 -26.71 -18.93
N SER A 80 -4.08 -26.70 -17.63
CA SER A 80 -5.21 -25.96 -17.07
C SER A 80 -4.89 -24.51 -16.69
N ILE A 81 -3.61 -24.11 -16.76
CA ILE A 81 -3.14 -22.77 -16.36
C ILE A 81 -3.77 -21.67 -17.20
N GLN A 82 -3.83 -21.83 -18.52
CA GLN A 82 -4.37 -20.80 -19.40
C GLN A 82 -5.88 -20.61 -19.21
N ILE A 83 -6.61 -21.70 -18.98
CA ILE A 83 -8.05 -21.64 -18.71
C ILE A 83 -8.32 -20.85 -17.43
N LEU A 84 -7.57 -21.14 -16.36
CA LEU A 84 -7.71 -20.41 -15.10
C LEU A 84 -7.35 -18.93 -15.26
N LYS A 85 -6.27 -18.62 -15.97
CA LYS A 85 -5.86 -17.24 -16.25
C LYS A 85 -6.98 -16.48 -16.97
N SER A 86 -7.49 -17.01 -18.08
CA SER A 86 -8.56 -16.36 -18.84
C SER A 86 -9.85 -16.21 -18.02
N LEU A 87 -10.18 -17.21 -17.18
CA LEU A 87 -11.33 -17.12 -16.29
C LEU A 87 -11.17 -15.98 -15.28
N LEU A 88 -10.01 -15.83 -14.66
CA LEU A 88 -9.76 -14.76 -13.68
C LEU A 88 -9.71 -13.39 -14.34
N GLU A 89 -9.08 -13.26 -15.51
CA GLU A 89 -9.07 -12.01 -16.28
C GLU A 89 -10.47 -11.59 -16.76
N SER A 90 -11.43 -12.52 -16.81
CA SER A 90 -12.83 -12.20 -17.13
C SER A 90 -13.62 -11.61 -15.96
N LYS A 91 -13.09 -11.69 -14.73
CA LYS A 91 -13.77 -11.18 -13.53
C LYS A 91 -13.60 -9.67 -13.44
N GLN A 92 -14.70 -8.94 -13.31
CA GLN A 92 -14.69 -7.48 -13.30
C GLN A 92 -13.92 -6.87 -12.11
N TYR A 93 -13.81 -7.61 -11.01
CA TYR A 93 -13.10 -7.20 -9.81
C TYR A 93 -11.60 -7.57 -9.82
N ILE A 94 -11.13 -8.28 -10.85
CA ILE A 94 -9.71 -8.59 -11.05
C ILE A 94 -9.14 -7.53 -12.00
N ASP A 95 -8.01 -6.94 -11.63
CA ASP A 95 -7.36 -5.96 -12.48
C ASP A 95 -6.87 -6.64 -13.77
N SER A 96 -7.36 -6.16 -14.92
CA SER A 96 -7.00 -6.70 -16.23
C SER A 96 -5.49 -6.69 -16.43
N GLY A 97 -4.94 -7.84 -16.86
CA GLY A 97 -3.51 -8.01 -17.08
C GLY A 97 -2.66 -8.18 -15.82
N SER A 98 -3.26 -8.17 -14.62
CA SER A 98 -2.55 -8.44 -13.36
C SER A 98 -2.34 -9.93 -13.09
N VAL A 99 -3.07 -10.80 -13.78
CA VAL A 99 -3.06 -12.24 -13.53
C VAL A 99 -1.77 -12.87 -14.06
N SER A 100 -1.00 -13.43 -13.13
CA SER A 100 0.20 -14.20 -13.40
C SER A 100 0.06 -15.60 -12.82
N VAL A 101 0.49 -16.60 -13.58
CA VAL A 101 0.50 -17.99 -13.14
C VAL A 101 1.88 -18.57 -13.39
N SER A 102 2.52 -19.10 -12.35
CA SER A 102 3.82 -19.75 -12.43
C SER A 102 3.74 -21.17 -11.86
N TYR A 103 4.62 -22.05 -12.33
CA TYR A 103 4.76 -23.41 -11.82
C TYR A 103 6.11 -23.54 -11.13
N ILE A 104 6.10 -24.01 -9.89
CA ILE A 104 7.28 -24.31 -9.09
C ILE A 104 7.51 -25.82 -9.18
N GLU A 105 8.46 -26.22 -10.02
CA GLU A 105 8.73 -27.63 -10.34
C GLU A 105 9.11 -28.46 -9.10
N GLU A 106 10.01 -27.93 -8.26
CA GLU A 106 10.51 -28.58 -7.05
C GLU A 106 9.39 -28.89 -6.04
N ALA A 107 8.38 -28.02 -5.95
CA ALA A 107 7.25 -28.17 -5.05
C ALA A 107 6.02 -28.80 -5.73
N GLN A 108 6.11 -29.08 -7.04
CA GLN A 108 4.99 -29.47 -7.91
C GLN A 108 3.74 -28.62 -7.70
N LYS A 109 3.94 -27.30 -7.61
CA LYS A 109 2.92 -26.34 -7.16
C LYS A 109 2.73 -25.24 -8.19
N THR A 110 1.48 -24.93 -8.50
CA THR A 110 1.16 -23.72 -9.28
C THR A 110 0.93 -22.56 -8.30
N ILE A 111 1.51 -21.40 -8.60
CA ILE A 111 1.24 -20.14 -7.91
C ILE A 111 0.46 -19.24 -8.86
N LEU A 112 -0.69 -18.78 -8.39
CA LEU A 112 -1.54 -17.78 -9.00
C LEU A 112 -1.32 -16.47 -8.27
N LYS A 113 -1.08 -15.39 -9.01
CA LYS A 113 -0.94 -14.04 -8.49
C LYS A 113 -1.84 -13.08 -9.26
N PHE A 114 -2.52 -12.18 -8.56
CA PHE A 114 -3.41 -11.19 -9.20
C PHE A 114 -3.59 -9.97 -8.31
N SER A 115 -4.08 -8.88 -8.91
CA SER A 115 -4.55 -7.70 -8.20
C SER A 115 -6.06 -7.58 -8.33
N ILE A 116 -6.71 -6.95 -7.35
CA ILE A 116 -8.14 -6.65 -7.38
C ILE A 116 -8.38 -5.16 -7.46
N GLY A 117 -9.41 -4.78 -8.19
CA GLY A 117 -9.89 -3.42 -8.33
C GLY A 117 -11.40 -3.37 -8.14
N LYS A 118 -11.89 -2.42 -7.34
CA LYS A 118 -13.32 -2.18 -7.07
C LYS A 118 -14.09 -3.43 -6.63
N PHE A 119 -13.42 -4.31 -5.86
CA PHE A 119 -14.05 -5.46 -5.24
C PHE A 119 -15.21 -4.98 -4.36
N ASN A 120 -16.34 -5.66 -4.42
CA ASN A 120 -17.55 -5.31 -3.68
C ASN A 120 -18.08 -6.52 -2.89
N SER A 121 -19.17 -6.31 -2.14
CA SER A 121 -19.73 -7.35 -1.29
C SER A 121 -20.30 -8.55 -2.08
N GLU A 122 -20.82 -8.33 -3.29
CA GLU A 122 -21.39 -9.35 -4.17
C GLU A 122 -20.29 -10.25 -4.74
N ASP A 123 -19.12 -9.67 -5.06
CA ASP A 123 -17.94 -10.36 -5.57
C ASP A 123 -17.38 -11.41 -4.59
N GLN A 124 -17.63 -11.26 -3.29
CA GLN A 124 -17.19 -12.25 -2.28
C GLN A 124 -17.73 -13.65 -2.57
N SER A 125 -18.98 -13.75 -3.02
CA SER A 125 -19.63 -15.04 -3.29
C SER A 125 -19.06 -15.73 -4.53
N ASP A 126 -18.77 -14.95 -5.59
CA ASP A 126 -18.12 -15.44 -6.81
C ASP A 126 -16.69 -15.88 -6.51
N TRP A 127 -15.92 -15.06 -5.79
CA TRP A 127 -14.56 -15.41 -5.38
C TRP A 127 -14.53 -16.69 -4.53
N GLN A 128 -15.40 -16.82 -3.53
CA GLN A 128 -15.50 -18.04 -2.73
C GLN A 128 -15.85 -19.27 -3.57
N SER A 129 -16.62 -19.11 -4.64
CA SER A 129 -16.94 -20.21 -5.56
C SER A 129 -15.71 -20.65 -6.35
N LEU A 130 -14.90 -19.70 -6.84
CA LEU A 130 -13.63 -20.00 -7.51
C LEU A 130 -12.64 -20.69 -6.58
N VAL A 131 -12.52 -20.22 -5.34
CA VAL A 131 -11.66 -20.81 -4.30
C VAL A 131 -12.01 -22.28 -4.10
N LYS A 132 -13.31 -22.60 -3.98
CA LYS A 132 -13.78 -23.98 -3.83
C LYS A 132 -13.57 -24.79 -5.11
N GLN A 133 -13.92 -24.24 -6.26
CA GLN A 133 -13.84 -24.93 -7.56
C GLN A 133 -12.41 -25.36 -7.90
N PHE A 134 -11.43 -24.48 -7.67
CA PHE A 134 -10.02 -24.73 -8.01
C PHE A 134 -9.18 -25.16 -6.81
N ASN A 135 -9.81 -25.36 -5.64
CA ASN A 135 -9.13 -25.67 -4.39
C ASN A 135 -7.96 -24.71 -4.10
N LEU A 136 -8.23 -23.40 -4.26
CA LEU A 136 -7.22 -22.37 -4.07
C LEU A 136 -6.87 -22.27 -2.58
N SER A 137 -5.58 -22.36 -2.27
CA SER A 137 -5.06 -22.20 -0.93
C SER A 137 -4.20 -20.94 -0.85
N HIS A 138 -4.56 -20.01 0.04
CA HIS A 138 -3.84 -18.75 0.23
C HIS A 138 -2.33 -19.00 0.36
N TYR A 139 -1.54 -18.24 -0.38
CA TYR A 139 -0.09 -18.30 -0.33
C TYR A 139 0.45 -16.99 0.27
N PRO A 140 1.25 -17.06 1.35
CA PRO A 140 1.70 -15.84 2.01
C PRO A 140 2.48 -14.91 1.09
N ASN A 141 2.11 -13.62 1.07
CA ASN A 141 2.82 -12.61 0.29
C ASN A 141 3.03 -11.30 1.06
N TYR A 142 4.30 -10.90 1.20
CA TYR A 142 4.68 -9.66 1.86
C TYR A 142 4.21 -8.40 1.10
N PHE A 143 3.98 -8.49 -0.20
CA PHE A 143 3.67 -7.32 -1.04
C PHE A 143 2.16 -7.07 -1.23
N GLN A 144 1.32 -7.59 -0.34
CA GLN A 144 -0.12 -7.33 -0.33
C GLN A 144 -0.42 -5.93 0.24
N LEU A 145 -0.61 -4.98 -0.66
CA LEU A 145 -0.81 -3.55 -0.37
C LEU A 145 -2.06 -3.05 -1.11
N GLY A 146 -2.71 -1.99 -0.63
CA GLY A 146 -3.91 -1.50 -1.30
C GLY A 146 -4.42 -0.16 -0.80
N ILE A 147 -5.57 0.23 -1.37
CA ILE A 147 -6.29 1.45 -1.02
C ILE A 147 -7.70 1.09 -0.58
N LEU A 148 -8.10 1.63 0.58
CA LEU A 148 -9.48 1.67 1.03
C LEU A 148 -10.09 3.02 0.66
N LYS A 149 -11.37 3.00 0.26
CA LYS A 149 -12.18 4.20 0.09
C LYS A 149 -13.05 4.40 1.32
N VAL A 150 -12.97 5.61 1.87
CA VAL A 150 -13.71 6.06 3.05
C VAL A 150 -14.37 7.39 2.77
N ARG A 151 -15.28 7.82 3.65
CA ARG A 151 -15.82 9.17 3.59
C ARG A 151 -14.70 10.21 3.73
N VAL A 152 -14.69 11.22 2.85
CA VAL A 152 -13.75 12.34 2.91
C VAL A 152 -13.79 13.01 4.29
N GLY A 153 -12.62 13.22 4.89
CA GLY A 153 -12.45 13.79 6.23
C GLY A 153 -12.51 12.76 7.37
N LYS A 154 -12.72 11.47 7.06
CA LYS A 154 -12.71 10.35 8.02
C LYS A 154 -11.46 9.49 7.95
N GLU A 155 -10.47 9.85 7.14
CA GLU A 155 -9.26 9.06 6.88
C GLU A 155 -8.50 8.77 8.18
N LYS A 156 -8.28 9.80 9.01
CA LYS A 156 -7.58 9.64 10.30
C LYS A 156 -8.35 8.79 11.31
N GLU A 157 -9.68 8.87 11.32
CA GLU A 157 -10.53 8.04 12.16
C GLU A 157 -10.38 6.57 11.79
N TRP A 158 -10.41 6.27 10.48
CA TRP A 158 -10.19 4.92 9.97
C TRP A 158 -8.78 4.41 10.20
N ILE A 159 -7.75 5.25 10.01
CA ILE A 159 -6.36 4.88 10.34
C ILE A 159 -6.26 4.45 11.80
N ASN A 160 -6.76 5.27 12.73
CA ASN A 160 -6.74 4.93 14.16
C ASN A 160 -7.50 3.63 14.45
N TYR A 161 -8.68 3.44 13.84
CA TYR A 161 -9.47 2.24 14.07
C TYR A 161 -8.81 0.96 13.52
N LEU A 162 -8.17 1.03 12.35
CA LEU A 162 -7.63 -0.12 11.64
C LEU A 162 -6.20 -0.48 12.08
N SER A 163 -5.43 0.49 12.59
CA SER A 163 -4.01 0.29 12.96
C SER A 163 -3.80 -0.79 14.01
N ASP A 164 -4.76 -0.98 14.92
CA ASP A 164 -4.68 -1.98 16.00
C ASP A 164 -5.22 -3.36 15.59
N LYS A 165 -5.65 -3.53 14.34
CA LYS A 165 -6.26 -4.77 13.88
C LYS A 165 -5.20 -5.73 13.39
N GLU A 166 -5.33 -6.99 13.80
CA GLU A 166 -4.36 -8.04 13.45
C GLU A 166 -4.22 -8.31 11.95
N LEU A 167 -5.11 -7.77 11.12
CA LEU A 167 -5.08 -7.96 9.67
C LEU A 167 -4.02 -7.09 8.99
N PHE A 168 -3.70 -5.92 9.55
CA PHE A 168 -2.85 -4.95 8.89
C PHE A 168 -1.40 -5.02 9.40
N ARG A 169 -0.44 -4.81 8.50
CA ARG A 169 0.94 -4.45 8.84
C ARG A 169 1.06 -2.95 9.08
N PHE A 170 0.38 -2.18 8.25
CA PHE A 170 0.30 -0.72 8.39
C PHE A 170 -1.02 -0.21 7.77
N VAL A 171 -1.43 0.97 8.24
CA VAL A 171 -2.54 1.75 7.70
C VAL A 171 -2.15 3.22 7.81
N GLU A 172 -2.24 3.97 6.71
CA GLU A 172 -1.73 5.34 6.63
C GLU A 172 -2.49 6.21 5.62
N LEU A 173 -2.16 7.50 5.58
CA LEU A 173 -2.69 8.41 4.57
C LEU A 173 -2.06 8.08 3.21
N ASN A 174 -2.87 8.11 2.15
CA ASN A 174 -2.35 7.93 0.79
C ASN A 174 -1.77 9.26 0.27
N TYR A 175 -0.48 9.49 0.46
CA TYR A 175 0.19 10.71 0.02
C TYR A 175 0.39 10.77 -1.50
N VAL A 176 0.16 11.95 -2.07
CA VAL A 176 0.37 12.24 -3.49
C VAL A 176 1.81 12.71 -3.68
N THR A 177 2.59 11.94 -4.44
CA THR A 177 3.91 12.37 -4.90
C THR A 177 3.82 12.90 -6.32
N TYR A 178 4.41 14.07 -6.58
CA TYR A 178 4.55 14.61 -7.92
C TYR A 178 5.88 14.14 -8.51
N ALA A 179 5.84 13.50 -9.69
CA ALA A 179 7.06 13.16 -10.42
C ALA A 179 7.66 14.44 -11.02
N HIS A 180 8.89 14.77 -10.63
CA HIS A 180 9.67 15.87 -11.20
C HIS A 180 10.47 15.42 -12.42
#